data_AF-A0A2V9NZZ8-F1
#
_entry.id   AF-A0A2V9NZZ8-F1
#
_cell.length_a   1.000
_cell.length_b   1.000
_cell.length_c   1.000
_cell.angle_alpha   90.00
_cell.angle_beta   90.00
_cell.angle_gamma   90.00
#
_symmetry.space_group_name_H-M   'P 1'
#
loop_
_entity.id
_entity.type
_entity.pdbx_description
1 polymer ?
#
loop_
_entity_poly.entity_id
_entity_poly.type
_entity_poly.pdbx_seq_one_letter_code
_entity_poly.pdbx_strand_id
1 'polypeptide(L)'
;MVKRERIDAVVGPTQNTQFIREDMTEQDLNSEVELLKSRDLMEKVVLETGLHKQRKTSFLSSVLLKLAGQPQERSEDELRIMRAAESLGKDLTVEPLRKTKLIQLTYGSRDPQQAATVLQAVVRHYLEKHLAVHRLPGALDFFQTQTEQYRNGLTDAEAKLAEFGS
;
A
#
# COMPACT_ATOMS: atom_id res chain seq x y z
N MET A 1 -29.25 -10.20 21.23
CA MET A 1 -28.52 -10.13 22.51
C MET A 1 -27.21 -10.88 22.34
N VAL A 2 -26.08 -10.18 22.31
CA VAL A 2 -24.75 -10.79 22.12
C VAL A 2 -24.16 -11.09 23.50
N LYS A 3 -24.05 -12.37 23.84
CA LYS A 3 -23.34 -12.81 25.06
C LYS A 3 -21.84 -12.75 24.78
N ARG A 4 -21.13 -11.85 25.46
CA ARG A 4 -19.68 -11.88 25.58
C ARG A 4 -19.33 -12.73 26.81
N GLU A 5 -18.87 -13.95 26.58
CA GLU A 5 -18.24 -14.76 27.62
C GLU A 5 -16.90 -14.14 27.97
N ARG A 6 -16.67 -13.88 29.27
CA ARG A 6 -15.36 -13.48 29.78
C ARG A 6 -14.49 -14.73 29.87
N ILE A 7 -13.33 -14.69 29.22
CA ILE A 7 -12.33 -15.76 29.28
C ILE A 7 -11.37 -15.40 30.42
N ASP A 8 -11.44 -16.14 31.52
CA ASP A 8 -10.46 -16.06 32.61
C ASP A 8 -9.11 -16.61 32.12
N ALA A 9 -8.06 -15.78 32.18
CA ALA A 9 -6.71 -16.17 31.83
C ALA A 9 -6.08 -16.95 33.00
N VAL A 10 -6.08 -18.28 32.91
CA VAL A 10 -5.27 -19.14 33.80
C VAL A 10 -3.84 -19.16 33.25
N VAL A 11 -2.92 -18.51 33.97
CA VAL A 11 -1.50 -18.46 33.63
C VAL A 11 -0.77 -19.65 34.28
N GLY A 12 -0.26 -20.57 33.48
CA GLY A 12 0.65 -21.66 33.89
C GLY A 12 1.94 -21.64 33.07
N PRO A 13 3.08 -22.12 33.62
CA PRO A 13 4.41 -21.93 33.04
C PRO A 13 4.76 -23.04 32.01
N THR A 14 3.94 -23.15 30.98
CA THR A 14 4.26 -23.93 29.78
C THR A 14 3.88 -23.07 28.59
N GLN A 15 4.83 -22.24 28.15
CA GLN A 15 4.73 -21.51 26.88
C GLN A 15 4.78 -22.54 25.74
N ASN A 16 3.67 -23.22 25.51
CA ASN A 16 3.29 -23.55 24.16
C ASN A 16 3.07 -22.20 23.49
N THR A 17 4.03 -21.76 22.67
CA THR A 17 3.80 -20.78 21.62
C THR A 17 2.84 -21.43 20.62
N GLN A 18 1.61 -21.67 21.05
CA GLN A 18 0.46 -21.66 20.17
C GLN A 18 0.45 -20.23 19.66
N PHE A 19 1.19 -19.99 18.58
CA PHE A 19 0.76 -19.06 17.57
C PHE A 19 -0.72 -19.36 17.46
N ILE A 20 -1.55 -18.48 17.99
CA ILE A 20 -2.95 -18.43 17.65
C ILE A 20 -2.87 -18.41 16.13
N ARG A 21 -3.13 -19.55 15.48
CA ARG A 21 -3.48 -19.54 14.08
C ARG A 21 -4.80 -18.81 14.11
N GLU A 22 -4.73 -17.48 14.11
CA GLU A 22 -5.84 -16.67 13.68
C GLU A 22 -6.04 -17.17 12.26
N ASP A 23 -7.00 -18.09 12.13
CA ASP A 23 -7.50 -18.51 10.85
C ASP A 23 -8.08 -17.26 10.24
N MET A 24 -7.24 -16.50 9.51
CA MET A 24 -7.63 -15.31 8.79
C MET A 24 -8.92 -15.62 8.06
N THR A 25 -9.97 -14.97 8.51
CA THR A 25 -11.32 -15.15 7.99
C THR A 25 -11.43 -14.40 6.67
N GLU A 26 -12.46 -14.70 5.88
CA GLU A 26 -12.78 -13.89 4.70
C GLU A 26 -13.02 -12.42 5.08
N GLN A 27 -13.52 -12.17 6.29
CA GLN A 27 -13.70 -10.82 6.83
C GLN A 27 -12.36 -10.12 7.06
N ASP A 28 -11.34 -10.83 7.53
CA ASP A 28 -10.00 -10.27 7.71
C ASP A 28 -9.38 -9.94 6.34
N LEU A 29 -9.49 -10.85 5.36
CA LEU A 29 -9.02 -10.59 4.00
C LEU A 29 -9.73 -9.40 3.35
N ASN A 30 -11.05 -9.28 3.53
CA ASN A 30 -11.80 -8.13 3.01
C ASN A 30 -11.35 -6.83 3.70
N SER A 31 -11.03 -6.90 4.98
CA SER A 31 -10.51 -5.74 5.74
C SER A 31 -9.13 -5.31 5.23
N GLU A 32 -8.26 -6.25 4.87
CA GLU A 32 -6.95 -5.95 4.23
C GLU A 32 -7.12 -5.36 2.82
N VAL A 33 -8.09 -5.84 2.04
CA VAL A 33 -8.41 -5.26 0.72
C VAL A 33 -8.86 -3.81 0.87
N GLU A 34 -9.70 -3.50 1.85
CA GLU A 34 -10.11 -2.12 2.16
C GLU A 34 -8.92 -1.27 2.64
N LEU A 35 -8.00 -1.86 3.42
CA LEU A 35 -6.79 -1.18 3.86
C LEU A 35 -5.88 -0.81 2.67
N LEU A 36 -5.72 -1.73 1.71
CA LEU A 36 -4.96 -1.53 0.48
C LEU A 36 -5.60 -0.49 -0.45
N LYS A 37 -6.93 -0.35 -0.42
CA LYS A 37 -7.69 0.65 -1.21
C LYS A 37 -7.85 1.99 -0.50
N SER A 38 -7.30 2.14 0.70
CA SER A 38 -7.59 3.31 1.51
C SER A 38 -7.04 4.59 0.89
N ARG A 39 -7.81 5.68 0.97
CA ARG A 39 -7.47 6.97 0.35
C ARG A 39 -6.12 7.53 0.83
N ASP A 40 -5.85 7.45 2.13
CA ASP A 40 -4.60 7.90 2.72
C ASP A 40 -3.37 7.10 2.22
N LEU A 41 -3.55 5.81 1.91
CA LEU A 41 -2.50 5.00 1.31
C LEU A 41 -2.25 5.46 -0.13
N MET A 42 -3.31 5.66 -0.92
CA MET A 42 -3.21 6.16 -2.29
C MET A 42 -2.55 7.53 -2.37
N GLU A 43 -2.89 8.45 -1.47
CA GLU A 43 -2.28 9.77 -1.40
C GLU A 43 -0.77 9.70 -1.10
N LYS A 44 -0.35 8.84 -0.17
CA LYS A 44 1.07 8.60 0.14
C LYS A 44 1.83 8.02 -1.05
N VAL A 45 1.26 7.03 -1.72
CA VAL A 45 1.85 6.43 -2.93
C VAL A 45 2.00 7.49 -4.03
N VAL A 46 0.98 8.31 -4.27
CA VAL A 46 1.02 9.38 -5.28
C VAL A 46 2.09 10.43 -4.98
N LEU A 47 2.29 10.76 -3.70
CA LEU A 47 3.30 11.70 -3.25
C LEU A 47 4.71 11.15 -3.49
N GLU A 48 4.97 9.90 -3.08
CA GLU A 48 6.26 9.24 -3.26
C GLU A 48 6.61 9.02 -4.73
N THR A 49 5.68 8.46 -5.51
CA THR A 49 5.93 8.05 -6.89
C THR A 49 5.85 9.20 -7.89
N GLY A 50 5.44 10.39 -7.44
CA GLY A 50 5.36 11.59 -8.28
C GLY A 50 4.23 11.58 -9.31
N LEU A 51 3.24 10.67 -9.20
CA LEU A 51 2.10 10.57 -10.13
C LEU A 51 1.35 11.91 -10.29
N HIS A 52 1.28 12.71 -9.22
CA HIS A 52 0.66 14.05 -9.23
C HIS A 52 1.37 15.06 -10.15
N LYS A 53 2.64 14.82 -10.52
CA LYS A 53 3.47 15.70 -11.37
C LYS A 53 3.49 15.28 -12.84
N GLN A 54 3.07 14.06 -13.17
CA GLN A 54 3.19 13.49 -14.52
C GLN A 54 2.14 14.01 -15.51
N ARG A 55 1.06 14.66 -15.04
CA ARG A 55 0.15 15.36 -15.94
C ARG A 55 0.83 16.62 -16.45
N LYS A 56 1.28 16.57 -17.72
CA LYS A 56 1.78 17.74 -18.46
C LYS A 56 0.79 18.88 -18.29
N THR A 57 1.14 19.88 -17.50
CA THR A 57 0.52 21.19 -17.60
C THR A 57 0.75 21.63 -19.04
N SER A 58 -0.32 21.87 -19.79
CA SER A 58 -0.19 22.41 -21.14
C SER A 58 0.68 23.66 -21.04
N PHE A 59 1.72 23.76 -21.86
CA PHE A 59 2.63 24.91 -21.88
C PHE A 59 1.87 26.25 -21.95
N LEU A 60 0.68 26.24 -22.57
CA LEU A 60 -0.24 27.37 -22.62
C LEU A 60 -0.83 27.78 -21.26
N SER A 61 -1.16 26.83 -20.38
CA SER A 61 -1.72 27.14 -19.06
C SER A 61 -0.67 27.74 -18.12
N SER A 62 0.58 27.31 -18.24
CA SER A 62 1.69 27.82 -17.43
C SER A 62 2.12 29.24 -17.84
N VAL A 63 2.02 29.60 -19.13
CA VAL A 63 2.24 30.98 -19.60
C VAL A 63 1.11 31.91 -19.14
N LEU A 64 -0.15 31.48 -19.22
CA LEU A 64 -1.30 32.27 -18.74
C LEU A 64 -1.26 32.53 -17.24
N LEU A 65 -0.90 31.52 -16.43
CA LEU A 65 -0.82 31.66 -14.97
C LEU A 65 0.28 32.64 -14.55
N LYS A 66 1.44 32.60 -15.22
CA LYS A 66 2.55 33.55 -14.98
C LYS A 66 2.18 34.99 -15.33
N LEU A 67 1.33 35.20 -16.34
CA LEU A 67 0.87 36.53 -16.74
C LEU A 67 -0.20 37.09 -15.77
N ALA A 68 -0.95 36.21 -15.09
CA ALA A 68 -2.03 36.58 -14.17
C ALA A 68 -1.57 36.88 -12.74
N GLY A 69 -0.30 36.68 -12.39
CA GLY A 69 0.28 37.11 -11.11
C GLY A 69 -0.29 36.45 -9.85
N GLN A 70 -0.94 35.29 -9.95
CA GLN A 70 -1.56 34.61 -8.81
C GLN A 70 -0.60 33.69 -8.04
N PRO A 71 -0.46 33.84 -6.71
CA PRO A 71 0.17 32.84 -5.85
C PRO A 71 -0.88 31.79 -5.45
N GLN A 72 -1.04 30.75 -6.27
CA GLN A 72 -2.06 29.70 -6.07
C GLN A 72 -1.48 28.27 -6.12
N GLU A 73 -0.19 28.10 -5.89
CA GLU A 73 0.47 26.79 -6.08
C GLU A 73 0.08 25.74 -5.03
N ARG A 74 -0.06 26.13 -3.74
CA ARG A 74 -0.35 25.16 -2.66
C ARG A 74 -1.73 24.49 -2.80
N SER A 75 -2.78 25.23 -3.18
CA SER A 75 -4.12 24.66 -3.35
C SER A 75 -4.24 23.81 -4.62
N GLU A 76 -3.52 24.17 -5.68
CA GLU A 76 -3.53 23.39 -6.91
C GLU A 76 -2.79 22.06 -6.75
N ASP A 77 -1.68 22.04 -6.02
CA ASP A 77 -0.94 20.81 -5.72
C ASP A 77 -1.79 19.81 -4.95
N GLU A 78 -2.50 20.27 -3.93
CA GLU A 78 -3.40 19.41 -3.16
C GLU A 78 -4.50 18.80 -4.04
N LEU A 79 -5.10 19.61 -4.92
CA LEU A 79 -6.08 19.12 -5.90
C LEU A 79 -5.47 18.17 -6.95
N ARG A 80 -4.19 18.32 -7.31
CA ARG A 80 -3.48 17.38 -8.19
C ARG A 80 -3.26 16.04 -7.49
N ILE A 81 -2.83 16.07 -6.23
CA ILE A 81 -2.63 14.87 -5.41
C ILE A 81 -3.94 14.12 -5.25
N MET A 82 -5.02 14.80 -4.86
CA MET A 82 -6.34 14.18 -4.68
C MET A 82 -6.84 13.49 -5.96
N ARG A 83 -6.74 14.15 -7.12
CA ARG A 83 -7.16 13.56 -8.40
C ARG A 83 -6.27 12.39 -8.82
N ALA A 84 -4.96 12.50 -8.58
CA ALA A 84 -4.03 11.41 -8.88
C ALA A 84 -4.28 10.21 -7.97
N ALA A 85 -4.63 10.42 -6.69
CA ALA A 85 -4.98 9.36 -5.76
C ALA A 85 -6.29 8.66 -6.15
N GLU A 86 -7.30 9.43 -6.59
CA GLU A 86 -8.54 8.88 -7.12
C GLU A 86 -8.30 8.08 -8.41
N SER A 87 -7.44 8.57 -9.30
CA SER A 87 -7.08 7.87 -10.54
C SER A 87 -6.33 6.57 -10.24
N LEU A 88 -5.35 6.63 -9.34
CA LEU A 88 -4.60 5.45 -8.88
C LEU A 88 -5.54 4.40 -8.27
N GLY A 89 -6.50 4.82 -7.43
CA GLY A 89 -7.47 3.89 -6.83
C GLY A 89 -8.40 3.23 -7.84
N LYS A 90 -8.63 3.85 -9.01
CA LYS A 90 -9.40 3.25 -10.12
C LYS A 90 -8.56 2.30 -10.96
N ASP A 91 -7.28 2.64 -11.16
CA ASP A 91 -6.36 1.87 -12.00
C ASP A 91 -5.72 0.69 -11.25
N LEU A 92 -5.65 0.74 -9.91
CA LEU A 92 -5.18 -0.35 -9.06
C LEU A 92 -6.31 -1.33 -8.75
N THR A 93 -6.18 -2.55 -9.27
CA THR A 93 -7.06 -3.67 -8.92
C THR A 93 -6.49 -4.42 -7.72
N VAL A 94 -7.33 -4.63 -6.70
CA VAL A 94 -7.01 -5.34 -5.47
C VAL A 94 -8.11 -6.35 -5.19
N GLU A 95 -7.77 -7.65 -5.27
CA GLU A 95 -8.75 -8.74 -5.18
C GLU A 95 -8.18 -9.91 -4.35
N PRO A 96 -8.99 -10.52 -3.45
CA PRO A 96 -8.58 -11.72 -2.74
C PRO A 96 -8.65 -12.93 -3.68
N LEU A 97 -7.64 -13.78 -3.65
CA LEU A 97 -7.62 -15.00 -4.43
C LEU A 97 -8.42 -16.09 -3.70
N ARG A 98 -9.48 -16.59 -4.35
CA ARG A 98 -10.45 -17.53 -3.76
C ARG A 98 -9.76 -18.75 -3.15
N LYS A 99 -10.22 -19.16 -1.96
CA LYS A 99 -9.71 -20.31 -1.20
C LYS A 99 -8.23 -20.18 -0.81
N THR A 100 -7.69 -18.97 -0.77
CA THR A 100 -6.33 -18.69 -0.30
C THR A 100 -6.34 -17.49 0.64
N LYS A 101 -5.21 -17.27 1.32
CA LYS A 101 -4.95 -16.05 2.11
C LYS A 101 -4.15 -15.01 1.32
N LEU A 102 -4.21 -15.05 -0.02
CA LEU A 102 -3.45 -14.17 -0.90
C LEU A 102 -4.33 -13.06 -1.48
N ILE A 103 -3.77 -11.87 -1.61
CA ILE A 103 -4.38 -10.73 -2.29
C ILE A 103 -3.56 -10.46 -3.55
N GLN A 104 -4.24 -10.39 -4.70
CA GLN A 104 -3.65 -10.04 -5.97
C GLN A 104 -3.74 -8.52 -6.18
N LEU A 105 -2.59 -7.92 -6.47
CA LEU A 105 -2.47 -6.52 -6.86
C LEU A 105 -2.15 -6.44 -8.35
N THR A 106 -2.90 -5.64 -9.10
CA THR A 106 -2.65 -5.39 -10.52
C THR A 106 -2.72 -3.89 -10.80
N TYR A 107 -1.67 -3.35 -11.43
CA TYR A 107 -1.60 -1.95 -11.83
C TYR A 107 -1.02 -1.84 -13.25
N GLY A 108 -1.69 -1.07 -14.10
CA GLY A 108 -1.26 -0.82 -15.47
C GLY A 108 -0.62 0.56 -15.62
N SER A 109 0.56 0.62 -16.25
CA SER A 109 1.20 1.87 -16.66
C SER A 109 1.79 1.74 -18.07
N ARG A 110 1.93 2.88 -18.75
CA ARG A 110 2.66 2.96 -20.03
C ARG A 110 4.16 2.80 -19.86
N ASP A 111 4.66 3.16 -18.68
CA ASP A 111 6.05 3.00 -18.29
C ASP A 111 6.15 1.83 -17.30
N PRO A 112 6.84 0.73 -17.67
CA PRO A 112 7.00 -0.43 -16.80
C PRO A 112 7.74 -0.10 -15.50
N GLN A 113 8.68 0.86 -15.52
CA GLN A 113 9.38 1.30 -14.32
C GLN A 113 8.43 2.02 -13.36
N GLN A 114 7.54 2.86 -13.89
CA GLN A 114 6.49 3.50 -13.10
C GLN A 114 5.54 2.45 -12.49
N ALA A 115 5.17 1.41 -13.23
CA ALA A 115 4.31 0.35 -12.70
C ALA A 115 4.95 -0.36 -11.50
N ALA A 116 6.22 -0.75 -11.63
CA ALA A 116 6.97 -1.39 -10.55
C ALA A 116 7.08 -0.45 -9.32
N THR A 117 7.46 0.81 -9.56
CA THR A 117 7.59 1.83 -8.51
C THR A 117 6.28 2.02 -7.74
N VAL A 118 5.14 2.10 -8.45
CA VAL A 118 3.82 2.25 -7.83
C VAL A 118 3.44 1.03 -7.00
N LEU A 119 3.62 -0.19 -7.52
CA LEU A 119 3.31 -1.40 -6.77
C LEU A 119 4.20 -1.55 -5.53
N GLN A 120 5.49 -1.24 -5.64
CA GLN A 120 6.42 -1.26 -4.51
C GLN A 120 6.01 -0.26 -3.42
N ALA A 121 5.63 0.95 -3.82
CA ALA A 121 5.12 1.99 -2.92
C ALA A 121 3.84 1.55 -2.19
N VAL A 122 2.88 0.94 -2.91
CA VAL A 122 1.63 0.40 -2.34
C VAL A 122 1.95 -0.64 -1.27
N VAL A 123 2.78 -1.63 -1.59
CA VAL A 123 3.16 -2.70 -0.66
C VAL A 123 3.86 -2.13 0.58
N ARG A 124 4.80 -1.21 0.39
CA ARG A 124 5.55 -0.59 1.51
C ARG A 124 4.62 0.15 2.45
N HIS A 125 3.74 1.00 1.92
CA HIS A 125 2.80 1.78 2.74
C HIS A 125 1.71 0.92 3.37
N TYR A 126 1.30 -0.17 2.72
CA TYR A 126 0.42 -1.15 3.32
C TYR A 126 1.06 -1.80 4.55
N LEU A 127 2.30 -2.28 4.45
CA LEU A 127 3.00 -2.91 5.57
C LEU A 127 3.15 -1.94 6.75
N GLU A 128 3.55 -0.69 6.49
CA GLU A 128 3.62 0.35 7.52
C GLU A 128 2.26 0.56 8.21
N LYS A 129 1.17 0.57 7.44
CA LYS A 129 -0.17 0.77 7.96
C LYS A 129 -0.69 -0.45 8.73
N HIS A 130 -0.48 -1.64 8.20
CA HIS A 130 -0.84 -2.91 8.82
C HIS A 130 -0.15 -3.05 10.18
N LEU A 131 1.14 -2.71 10.29
CA LEU A 131 1.87 -2.68 11.56
C LEU A 131 1.33 -1.63 12.54
N ALA A 132 0.92 -0.45 12.05
CA ALA A 132 0.37 0.61 12.90
C ALA A 132 -1.01 0.25 13.48
N VAL A 133 -1.85 -0.43 12.67
CA VAL A 133 -3.22 -0.81 13.03
C VAL A 133 -3.23 -2.08 13.88
N HIS A 134 -2.40 -3.07 13.56
CA HIS A 134 -2.36 -4.38 14.23
C HIS A 134 -1.19 -4.50 15.23
N ARG A 135 -0.88 -3.45 16.00
CA ARG A 135 0.17 -3.49 17.03
C ARG A 135 -0.11 -4.58 18.09
N LEU A 136 0.34 -5.79 17.81
CA LEU A 136 0.52 -6.86 18.78
C LEU A 136 1.88 -6.60 19.46
N PRO A 137 1.94 -6.38 20.78
CA PRO A 137 3.21 -6.17 21.47
C PRO A 137 4.15 -7.37 21.21
N GLY A 138 5.31 -7.13 20.57
CA GLY A 138 6.31 -8.14 20.22
C GLY A 138 6.38 -8.57 18.74
N ALA A 139 5.41 -8.21 17.89
CA ALA A 139 5.41 -8.59 16.47
C ALA A 139 6.38 -7.74 15.60
N LEU A 140 6.71 -6.53 16.04
CA LEU A 140 7.50 -5.56 15.26
C LEU A 140 8.91 -6.08 14.91
N ASP A 141 9.58 -6.74 15.85
CA ASP A 141 10.95 -7.25 15.65
C ASP A 141 10.98 -8.42 14.65
N PHE A 142 9.96 -9.29 14.66
CA PHE A 142 9.83 -10.41 13.72
C PHE A 142 9.59 -9.94 12.28
N PHE A 143 8.76 -8.91 12.08
CA PHE A 143 8.46 -8.38 10.76
C PHE A 143 9.58 -7.50 10.18
N GLN A 144 10.43 -6.89 11.00
CA GLN A 144 11.64 -6.20 10.50
C GLN A 144 12.57 -7.18 9.79
N THR A 145 12.81 -8.36 10.37
CA THR A 145 13.63 -9.41 9.73
C THR A 145 13.01 -9.94 8.44
N GLN A 146 11.67 -10.03 8.36
CA GLN A 146 10.96 -10.43 7.13
C GLN A 146 10.98 -9.32 6.07
N THR A 147 10.89 -8.05 6.47
CA THR A 147 10.94 -6.90 5.54
C THR A 147 12.29 -6.82 4.80
N GLU A 148 13.39 -7.15 5.49
CA GLU A 148 14.70 -7.30 4.86
C GLU A 148 14.72 -8.44 3.83
N GLN A 149 14.09 -9.58 4.14
CA GLN A 149 13.98 -10.69 3.19
C GLN A 149 13.12 -10.36 1.96
N TYR A 150 12.01 -9.65 2.13
CA TYR A 150 11.17 -9.19 1.02
C TYR A 150 11.88 -8.15 0.14
N ARG A 151 12.68 -7.25 0.74
CA ARG A 151 13.54 -6.34 -0.04
C ARG A 151 14.51 -7.12 -0.92
N ASN A 152 15.19 -8.12 -0.34
CA ASN A 152 16.13 -8.95 -1.10
C ASN A 152 15.43 -9.75 -2.20
N GLY A 153 14.25 -10.30 -1.93
CA GLY A 153 13.46 -11.03 -2.95
C GLY A 153 12.94 -10.14 -4.07
N LEU A 154 12.62 -8.88 -3.77
CA LEU A 154 12.20 -7.90 -4.78
C LEU A 154 13.38 -7.51 -5.69
N THR A 155 14.56 -7.27 -5.10
CA THR A 155 15.80 -7.02 -5.84
C THR A 155 16.16 -8.21 -6.75
N ASP A 156 15.98 -9.44 -6.26
CA ASP A 156 16.18 -10.65 -7.07
C ASP A 156 15.17 -10.80 -8.20
N ALA A 157 13.90 -10.44 -7.97
CA ALA A 157 12.86 -10.46 -9.00
C ALA A 157 13.11 -9.37 -10.07
N GLU A 158 13.56 -8.19 -9.65
CA GLU A 158 13.98 -7.09 -10.52
C GLU A 158 15.21 -7.48 -11.35
N ALA A 159 16.21 -8.14 -10.74
CA ALA A 159 17.39 -8.63 -11.43
C ALA A 159 17.05 -9.69 -12.49
N LYS A 160 16.14 -10.62 -12.18
CA LYS A 160 15.67 -11.63 -13.14
C LYS A 160 14.94 -11.01 -14.32
N LEU A 161 14.11 -9.98 -14.10
CA LEU A 161 13.43 -9.27 -15.19
C LEU A 161 14.39 -8.51 -16.11
N ALA A 162 15.50 -8.00 -15.57
CA ALA A 162 16.55 -7.36 -16.37
C ALA A 162 17.32 -8.36 -17.26
N GLU A 163 17.49 -9.60 -16.80
CA GLU A 163 18.21 -10.68 -17.53
C GLU A 163 17.41 -11.24 -18.72
N PHE A 164 16.06 -11.19 -18.69
CA PHE A 164 15.23 -11.58 -19.83
C PHE A 164 15.11 -10.52 -20.94
N GLY A 165 15.58 -9.28 -20.67
CA GLY A 165 15.51 -8.15 -21.60
C GLY A 165 16.78 -7.88 -22.41
N SER A 166 17.83 -8.70 -22.23
CA SER A 166 19.12 -8.67 -22.95
C SER A 166 19.32 -9.89 -23.82
#